data_AF-A0A921LAI1-F1
#
_entry.id   AF-A0A921LAI1-F1
#
_cell.length_a   1.000
_cell.length_b   1.000
_cell.length_c   1.000
_cell.angle_alpha   90.00
_cell.angle_beta   90.00
_cell.angle_gamma   90.00
#
_symmetry.space_group_name_H-M   'P 1'
#
loop_
_entity.id
_entity.type
_entity.pdbx_description
1 polymer ?
#
loop_
_entity_poly.entity_id
_entity_poly.type
_entity_poly.pdbx_seq_one_letter_code
_entity_poly.pdbx_strand_id
1 'polypeptide(L)' 'MSETGQWLSQTVNDLSTKQTQYENRAFLVAMKKVIEEQNQRQAQLEGEVDGRLWNHEQW' A
#
# COMPACT_ATOMS: atom_id res chain seq x y z
N MET A 1 5.97 1.57 5.52
CA MET A 1 4.78 0.80 5.08
C MET A 1 3.94 0.55 6.31
N SER A 2 2.69 1.04 6.32
CA SER A 2 1.78 0.87 7.46
C SER A 2 1.53 -0.61 7.75
N GLU A 3 1.21 -0.95 9.00
CA GLU A 3 0.88 -2.32 9.42
C GLU A 3 -0.25 -2.91 8.57
N THR A 4 -1.29 -2.10 8.32
CA THR A 4 -2.41 -2.44 7.43
C THR A 4 -1.94 -2.72 6.00
N GLY A 5 -1.01 -1.92 5.47
CA GLY A 5 -0.45 -2.10 4.14
C GLY A 5 0.32 -3.41 3.99
N GLN A 6 1.08 -3.80 5.01
CA GLN A 6 1.83 -5.05 5.05
C GLN A 6 0.89 -6.26 5.14
N TRP A 7 -0.08 -6.19 6.07
CA TRP A 7 -1.11 -7.23 6.23
C TRP A 7 -1.90 -7.46 4.94
N LEU A 8 -2.33 -6.39 4.26
CA LEU A 8 -3.10 -6.47 3.04
C LEU A 8 -2.28 -7.07 1.89
N SER A 9 -1.02 -6.66 1.75
CA SER A 9 -0.10 -7.21 0.75
C SER A 9 0.11 -8.72 0.94
N GLN A 10 0.35 -9.16 2.17
CA GLN A 10 0.48 -10.59 2.50
C GLN A 10 -0.80 -11.36 2.21
N THR A 11 -1.95 -10.83 2.63
CA THR A 11 -3.26 -11.47 2.40
C THR A 11 -3.55 -11.65 0.91
N VAL A 12 -3.35 -10.62 0.10
CA VAL A 12 -3.57 -10.71 -1.35
C VAL A 12 -2.57 -11.67 -2.00
N ASN A 13 -1.33 -11.72 -1.49
CA ASN A 13 -0.35 -12.70 -1.94
C ASN A 13 -0.82 -14.13 -1.67
N ASP A 14 -1.24 -14.45 -0.47
CA ASP A 14 -1.71 -15.78 -0.08
C ASP A 14 -2.98 -16.19 -0.83
N LEU A 15 -3.89 -15.26 -1.08
CA LEU A 15 -5.07 -15.51 -1.91
C LEU A 15 -4.68 -15.80 -3.36
N SER A 16 -3.70 -15.06 -3.90
CA SER A 16 -3.25 -15.25 -5.29
C SER A 16 -2.60 -16.62 -5.52
N THR A 17 -1.86 -17.14 -4.54
CA THR A 17 -1.22 -18.46 -4.65
C THR A 17 -2.21 -19.61 -4.54
N LYS A 18 -3.31 -19.42 -3.81
CA LYS A 18 -4.37 -20.41 -3.62
C LYS A 18 -5.44 -20.38 -4.73
N GLN A 19 -5.49 -19.32 -5.53
CA GLN A 19 -6.52 -19.14 -6.55
C GLN A 19 -6.22 -19.94 -7.83
N THR A 20 -7.08 -20.91 -8.12
CA THR A 20 -6.97 -21.81 -9.26
C THR A 20 -7.48 -21.18 -10.56
N GLN A 21 -8.54 -20.38 -10.49
CA GLN A 21 -9.11 -19.69 -11.63
C GLN A 21 -8.19 -18.55 -12.08
N TYR A 22 -7.80 -18.59 -13.35
CA TYR A 22 -6.84 -17.66 -13.91
C TYR A 22 -7.25 -16.19 -13.73
N GLU A 23 -8.50 -15.85 -14.07
CA GLU A 23 -9.01 -14.48 -14.03
C GLU A 23 -8.93 -13.89 -12.62
N ASN A 24 -9.36 -14.65 -11.62
CA ASN A 24 -9.30 -14.24 -10.22
C ASN A 24 -7.85 -14.12 -9.72
N ARG A 25 -6.96 -15.02 -10.15
CA ARG A 25 -5.53 -14.92 -9.81
C ARG A 25 -4.90 -13.68 -10.44
N ALA A 26 -5.20 -13.41 -11.70
CA ALA A 26 -4.72 -12.23 -12.42
C ALA A 26 -5.20 -10.94 -11.77
N PHE A 27 -6.47 -10.89 -11.35
CA PHE A 27 -7.01 -9.78 -10.57
C PHE A 27 -6.22 -9.56 -9.27
N LEU A 28 -5.98 -10.61 -8.49
CA LEU A 28 -5.23 -10.51 -7.24
C LEU A 28 -3.77 -10.08 -7.47
N VAL A 29 -3.14 -10.51 -8.56
CA VAL A 29 -1.79 -10.05 -8.95
C VAL A 29 -1.80 -8.56 -9.29
N ALA A 30 -2.78 -8.09 -10.07
CA ALA A 30 -2.91 -6.67 -10.39
C ALA A 30 -3.20 -5.82 -9.13
N MET A 31 -3.98 -6.34 -8.19
CA MET A 31 -4.28 -5.68 -6.92
C MET A 31 -3.03 -5.43 -6.07
N LYS A 32 -2.01 -6.31 -6.11
CA LYS A 32 -0.74 -6.08 -5.40
C LYS A 32 -0.07 -4.76 -5.83
N LYS A 33 -0.08 -4.47 -7.12
CA LYS A 33 0.49 -3.22 -7.66
C LYS A 33 -0.24 -1.99 -7.10
N VAL A 34 -1.57 -2.05 -7.03
CA VAL A 34 -2.37 -0.96 -6.45
C VAL A 34 -2.04 -0.76 -4.97
N ILE A 35 -1.88 -1.85 -4.21
CA ILE A 35 -1.51 -1.79 -2.79
C ILE A 35 -0.14 -1.15 -2.60
N GLU A 36 0.85 -1.49 -3.42
CA GLU A 36 2.17 -0.86 -3.40
C GLU A 36 2.10 0.64 -3.64
N GLU A 37 1.34 1.07 -4.66
CA GLU A 37 1.14 2.49 -4.96
C GLU A 37 0.45 3.24 -3.81
N GLN A 38 -0.57 2.64 -3.17
CA GLN A 38 -1.23 3.27 -2.02
C GLN A 38 -0.29 3.37 -0.82
N ASN A 39 0.52 2.34 -0.55
CA ASN A 39 1.48 2.37 0.54
C ASN A 39 2.55 3.44 0.34
N GLN A 40 2.99 3.66 -0.91
CA GLN A 40 3.92 4.72 -1.24
C GLN A 40 3.29 6.11 -1.03
N ARG A 41 2.05 6.31 -1.50
CA ARG A 41 1.33 7.58 -1.31
C ARG A 41 1.11 7.90 0.16
N GLN A 42 0.76 6.90 0.96
CA GLN A 42 0.58 7.09 2.39
C GLN A 42 1.89 7.57 3.05
N ALA A 43 3.03 6.93 2.74
CA ALA A 43 4.32 7.34 3.28
C ALA A 43 4.71 8.77 2.85
N GLN A 44 4.38 9.16 1.62
CA GLN A 44 4.61 10.52 1.13
C GLN A 44 3.75 11.55 1.86
N LEU A 45 2.47 11.25 2.08
CA LEU A 45 1.55 12.14 2.80
C LEU A 45 1.96 12.31 4.27
N GLU A 46 2.37 11.23 4.94
CA GLU A 46 2.91 11.28 6.30
C GLU A 46 4.15 12.19 6.35
N GLY A 47 5.09 12.02 5.42
CA GLY A 47 6.29 12.88 5.33
C GLY A 47 5.98 14.34 5.00
N GLU A 48 4.99 14.63 4.14
CA GLU A 48 4.55 16.00 3.88
C GLU A 48 3.92 16.66 5.11
N VAL A 49 3.11 15.91 5.86
CA VAL A 49 2.51 16.41 7.10
C VAL A 49 3.60 16.73 8.11
N ASP A 50 4.55 15.83 8.32
CA ASP A 50 5.69 16.06 9.23
C ASP A 50 6.54 17.26 8.79
N GLY A 51 6.84 17.38 7.49
CA GLY A 51 7.58 18.51 6.93
C GLY A 51 6.85 19.85 7.08
N ARG A 52 5.52 19.87 6.94
CA ARG A 52 4.70 21.07 7.22
C ARG A 52 4.70 21.42 8.71
N LEU A 53 4.63 20.43 9.59
CA LEU A 53 4.67 20.63 11.04
C LEU A 53 6.04 21.16 11.52
N TRP A 54 7.12 20.78 10.84
CA TRP A 54 8.48 21.28 11.10
C TRP A 54 8.81 22.61 10.41
N ASN A 55 7.88 23.20 9.65
CA ASN A 55 8.12 24.50 9.02
C ASN A 55 8.09 25.64 10.06
N HIS A 56 9.28 25.97 10.57
CA HIS A 56 9.52 27.04 11.55
C HIS A 56 9.18 28.46 11.05
N GLU A 57 8.91 28.68 9.76
CA GLU A 57 8.40 29.97 9.26
C GLU A 57 6.90 30.17 9.52
N GLN A 58 6.19 29.12 9.95
CA GLN A 58 4.77 29.16 10.29
C GLN A 58 4.51 29.23 11.81
N TRP A 59 5.58 29.37 12.63
CA TRP A 59 5.50 29.51 14.09
C TRP A 59 5.89 30.92 14.54
#